data_AF-A0A0S9R7E1-F1
#
_entry.id   AF-A0A0S9R7E1-F1
#
_cell.length_a   1.000
_cell.length_b   1.000
_cell.length_c   1.000
_cell.angle_alpha   90.00
_cell.angle_beta   90.00
_cell.angle_gamma   90.00
#
_symmetry.space_group_name_H-M   'P 1'
#
loop_
_entity.id
_entity.type
_entity.pdbx_description
1 polymer ?
#
loop_
_entity_poly.entity_id
_entity_poly.type
_entity_poly.pdbx_seq_one_letter_code
_entity_poly.pdbx_strand_id
1 'polypeptide(L)'
;MAISRSDLVSALAEKADTTKTTADDVLSALADVLIDAVSKGEKVAIPGILSVERVSRAARTGRNPATGETIDIPAGFGVKVSAGSKLKAAAK
;
A
#
# COMPACT_ATOMS: atom_id res chain seq x y z
N MET A 1 7.51 2.53 19.30
CA MET A 1 6.26 3.32 19.27
C MET A 1 5.70 3.26 17.86
N ALA A 2 4.42 2.94 17.70
CA ALA A 2 3.73 3.00 16.42
C ALA A 2 2.88 4.28 16.40
N ILE A 3 2.88 4.99 15.27
CA ILE A 3 1.99 6.13 15.05
C ILE A 3 0.58 5.56 14.81
N SER A 4 -0.39 5.96 15.62
CA SER A 4 -1.80 5.57 15.42
C SER A 4 -2.44 6.40 14.31
N ARG A 5 -3.61 5.97 13.81
CA ARG A 5 -4.37 6.74 12.81
C ARG A 5 -4.69 8.16 13.31
N SER A 6 -5.07 8.29 14.58
CA SER A 6 -5.37 9.59 15.20
C SER A 6 -4.15 10.51 15.28
N ASP A 7 -2.96 9.95 15.52
CA ASP A 7 -1.71 10.71 15.54
C ASP A 7 -1.35 11.19 14.13
N LEU A 8 -1.52 10.32 13.13
CA LEU A 8 -1.30 10.67 11.72
C LEU A 8 -2.24 11.78 11.25
N VAL A 9 -3.54 11.68 11.57
CA VAL A 9 -4.53 12.71 11.23
C VAL A 9 -4.20 14.04 11.89
N SER A 10 -3.81 14.03 13.16
CA SER A 10 -3.42 15.25 13.87
C SER A 10 -2.18 15.90 13.24
N ALA A 11 -1.15 15.09 12.91
CA ALA A 11 0.03 15.60 12.22
C ALA A 11 -0.28 16.14 10.82
N LEU A 12 -1.18 15.50 10.07
CA LEU A 12 -1.62 15.97 8.75
C LEU A 12 -2.38 17.30 8.84
N ALA A 13 -3.30 17.41 9.79
CA ALA A 13 -4.07 18.62 10.06
C ALA A 13 -3.14 19.81 10.36
N GLU A 14 -2.15 19.61 11.24
CA GLU A 14 -1.16 20.64 11.58
C GLU A 14 -0.27 21.02 10.39
N LYS A 15 0.21 20.04 9.60
CA LYS A 15 1.11 20.30 8.47
C LYS A 15 0.43 20.95 7.27
N ALA A 16 -0.85 20.64 7.06
CA ALA A 16 -1.62 21.13 5.92
C ALA A 16 -2.51 22.34 6.28
N ASP A 17 -2.47 22.80 7.53
CA ASP A 17 -3.29 23.92 8.05
C ASP A 17 -4.79 23.71 7.79
N THR A 18 -5.27 22.52 8.18
CA THR A 18 -6.66 22.07 7.95
C THR A 18 -7.26 21.50 9.25
N THR A 19 -8.58 21.34 9.29
CA THR A 19 -9.24 20.66 10.40
C THR A 19 -8.88 19.17 10.45
N LYS A 20 -8.95 18.58 11.65
CA LYS A 20 -8.75 17.14 11.85
C LYS A 20 -9.78 16.31 11.07
N THR A 21 -11.02 16.79 10.99
CA THR A 21 -12.09 16.14 10.21
C THR A 21 -11.71 16.06 8.74
N THR A 22 -11.35 17.19 8.13
CA THR A 22 -10.94 17.22 6.72
C THR A 22 -9.70 16.37 6.47
N ALA A 23 -8.74 16.34 7.40
CA ALA A 23 -7.56 15.48 7.28
C ALA A 23 -7.90 13.98 7.32
N ASP A 24 -8.86 13.56 8.16
CA ASP A 24 -9.33 12.16 8.21
C ASP A 24 -10.17 11.79 6.98
N ASP A 25 -10.99 12.72 6.47
CA ASP A 25 -11.75 12.55 5.23
C ASP A 25 -10.80 12.35 4.04
N VAL A 26 -9.75 13.17 3.93
CA VAL A 26 -8.72 13.05 2.88
C VAL A 26 -7.96 11.73 3.00
N LEU A 27 -7.62 11.31 4.22
CA LEU A 27 -6.94 10.03 4.44
C LEU A 27 -7.83 8.84 4.04
N SER A 28 -9.12 8.90 4.34
CA SER A 28 -10.10 7.88 3.95
C SER A 28 -10.28 7.84 2.43
N ALA A 29 -10.47 9.01 1.80
CA ALA A 29 -10.58 9.12 0.34
C ALA A 29 -9.32 8.61 -0.38
N LEU A 30 -8.12 8.87 0.16
CA LEU A 30 -6.88 8.32 -0.37
C LEU A 30 -6.87 6.79 -0.34
N ALA A 31 -7.36 6.19 0.75
CA ALA A 31 -7.46 4.73 0.87
C ALA A 31 -8.41 4.16 -0.19
N ASP A 32 -9.58 4.76 -0.36
CA ASP A 32 -10.58 4.33 -1.33
C ASP A 32 -10.05 4.42 -2.77
N VAL A 33 -9.42 5.54 -3.13
CA VAL A 33 -8.81 5.72 -4.47
C VAL A 33 -7.72 4.67 -4.72
N LEU A 34 -6.91 4.33 -3.72
CA LEU A 34 -5.89 3.30 -3.85
C LEU A 34 -6.50 1.91 -4.04
N ILE A 35 -7.55 1.57 -3.29
CA ILE A 35 -8.26 0.30 -3.41
C ILE A 35 -8.88 0.16 -4.80
N ASP A 36 -9.53 1.20 -5.29
CA ASP A 36 -10.15 1.22 -6.61
C ASP A 36 -9.13 1.10 -7.74
N ALA A 37 -8.03 1.88 -7.68
CA ALA A 37 -6.99 1.84 -8.68
C ALA A 37 -6.33 0.45 -8.76
N VAL A 38 -5.99 -0.14 -7.61
CA VAL A 38 -5.39 -1.49 -7.56
C VAL A 38 -6.37 -2.54 -8.07
N SER A 39 -7.66 -2.40 -7.75
CA SER A 39 -8.72 -3.31 -8.25
C SER A 39 -8.84 -3.25 -9.76
N LYS A 40 -8.69 -2.07 -10.37
CA LYS A 40 -8.65 -1.87 -11.82
C LYS A 40 -7.33 -2.30 -12.48
N GLY A 41 -6.30 -2.57 -11.69
CA GLY A 41 -4.95 -2.89 -12.20
C GLY A 41 -4.13 -1.67 -12.59
N GLU A 42 -4.55 -0.50 -12.14
CA GLU A 42 -3.85 0.75 -12.35
C GLU A 42 -2.69 0.89 -11.35
N LYS A 43 -1.67 1.61 -11.78
CA LYS A 43 -0.53 1.96 -10.95
C LYS A 43 -0.73 3.36 -10.39
N VAL A 44 -0.72 3.48 -9.08
CA VAL A 44 -0.72 4.77 -8.39
C VAL A 44 0.70 5.08 -7.94
N ALA A 45 1.23 6.21 -8.40
CA ALA A 45 2.53 6.71 -7.98
C ALA A 45 2.36 8.03 -7.25
N ILE A 46 2.82 8.08 -5.99
CA ILE A 46 2.92 9.30 -5.19
C ILE A 46 4.39 9.70 -5.15
N PRO A 47 4.82 10.66 -5.99
CA PRO A 47 6.24 10.98 -6.17
C PRO A 47 6.95 11.25 -4.84
N GLY A 48 8.09 10.59 -4.66
CA GLY A 48 8.92 10.72 -3.47
C GLY A 48 8.47 9.89 -2.26
N ILE A 49 7.20 9.53 -2.14
CA ILE A 49 6.68 8.78 -0.98
C ILE A 49 6.57 7.30 -1.30
N LEU A 50 5.66 6.91 -2.19
CA LEU A 50 5.36 5.50 -2.45
C LEU A 50 4.76 5.30 -3.85
N SER A 51 4.83 4.06 -4.35
CA SER A 51 4.07 3.62 -5.52
C SER A 51 3.39 2.30 -5.21
N VAL A 52 2.12 2.19 -5.57
CA VAL A 52 1.31 0.98 -5.43
C VAL A 52 0.93 0.49 -6.82
N GLU A 53 1.19 -0.77 -7.10
CA GLU A 53 0.85 -1.40 -8.37
C GLU A 53 0.29 -2.81 -8.14
N ARG A 54 -0.70 -3.19 -8.97
CA ARG A 54 -1.15 -4.58 -9.06
C ARG A 54 -0.16 -5.37 -9.90
N VAL A 55 0.29 -6.49 -9.37
CA VAL A 55 1.22 -7.40 -10.05
C VAL A 55 0.51 -8.69 -10.38
N SER A 56 0.60 -9.13 -11.64
CA SER A 56 0.23 -10.49 -11.99
C SER A 56 1.27 -11.46 -11.42
N ARG A 57 0.79 -12.48 -10.72
CA ARG A 57 1.58 -13.63 -10.31
C ARG A 57 1.21 -14.79 -11.21
N ALA A 58 2.18 -15.27 -11.98
CA ALA A 58 2.00 -16.46 -12.80
C ALA A 58 1.72 -17.68 -11.91
N ALA A 59 0.98 -18.64 -12.47
CA ALA A 59 0.79 -19.93 -11.82
C ALA A 59 2.16 -20.59 -11.61
N ARG A 60 2.35 -21.19 -10.44
CA ARG A 60 3.60 -21.86 -10.10
C ARG A 60 3.33 -23.09 -9.24
N THR A 61 4.19 -24.08 -9.38
CA THR A 61 4.19 -25.25 -8.52
C THR A 61 4.91 -24.91 -7.21
N GLY A 62 4.19 -24.97 -6.09
CA GLY A 62 4.75 -24.92 -4.74
C GLY A 62 4.94 -26.33 -4.17
N ARG A 63 5.66 -26.44 -3.05
CA ARG A 63 5.71 -27.67 -2.25
C ARG A 63 5.06 -27.42 -0.91
N ASN A 64 4.23 -28.34 -0.44
CA ASN A 64 3.69 -28.29 0.90
C ASN A 64 4.85 -28.45 1.91
N PRO A 65 5.11 -27.48 2.80
CA PRO A 65 6.19 -27.58 3.78
C PRO A 65 6.03 -28.76 4.74
N ALA A 66 4.79 -29.23 4.97
CA ALA A 66 4.49 -30.31 5.92
C ALA A 66 4.47 -31.70 5.27
N THR A 67 4.01 -31.84 4.02
CA THR A 67 3.84 -33.16 3.35
C THR A 67 4.78 -33.39 2.18
N GLY A 68 5.45 -32.35 1.67
CA GLY A 68 6.37 -32.43 0.53
C GLY A 68 5.67 -32.63 -0.83
N GLU A 69 4.35 -32.71 -0.86
CA GLU A 69 3.55 -32.82 -2.08
C GLU A 69 3.63 -31.53 -2.91
N THR A 70 3.61 -31.69 -4.23
CA THR A 70 3.55 -30.58 -5.17
C THR A 70 2.12 -30.02 -5.18
N ILE A 71 1.98 -28.73 -4.89
CA ILE A 71 0.71 -28.01 -4.94
C ILE A 71 0.76 -27.01 -6.09
N ASP A 72 -0.22 -27.05 -6.98
CA ASP A 72 -0.40 -26.02 -7.99
C ASP A 72 -0.98 -24.74 -7.36
N ILE A 73 -0.20 -23.65 -7.40
CA ILE A 73 -0.64 -22.33 -6.98
C ILE A 73 -1.16 -21.61 -8.23
N PRO A 74 -2.48 -21.33 -8.32
CA PRO A 74 -3.06 -20.71 -9.51
C PRO A 74 -2.51 -19.30 -9.74
N ALA A 75 -2.59 -18.84 -10.99
CA ALA A 75 -2.26 -17.47 -11.33
C ALA A 75 -3.21 -16.52 -10.57
N GLY A 76 -2.65 -15.43 -10.04
CA GLY A 76 -3.40 -14.50 -9.22
C GLY A 76 -2.85 -13.08 -9.32
N PHE A 77 -3.48 -12.18 -8.57
CA PHE A 77 -3.04 -10.80 -8.49
C PHE A 77 -2.52 -10.51 -7.08
N GLY A 78 -1.34 -9.90 -7.01
CA GLY A 78 -0.78 -9.38 -5.77
C GLY A 78 -0.72 -7.86 -5.80
N VAL A 79 -0.55 -7.25 -4.64
CA VAL A 79 -0.26 -5.82 -4.52
C VAL A 79 1.22 -5.67 -4.21
N LYS A 80 1.89 -4.76 -4.91
CA LYS A 80 3.27 -4.36 -4.62
C LYS A 80 3.31 -2.90 -4.25
N VAL A 81 3.87 -2.62 -3.09
CA VAL A 81 4.14 -1.26 -2.60
C VAL A 81 5.64 -1.04 -2.67
N SER A 82 6.06 0.03 -3.34
CA SER A 82 7.46 0.42 -3.50
C SER A 82 7.71 1.74 -2.79
N ALA A 83 8.71 1.79 -1.91
CA ALA A 83 9.11 3.02 -1.23
C ALA A 83 9.79 4.00 -2.20
N GLY A 84 9.36 5.26 -2.14
CA GLY A 84 9.91 6.38 -2.90
C GLY A 84 11.26 6.87 -2.36
N SER A 85 11.91 7.76 -3.11
CA SER A 85 13.24 8.28 -2.78
C SER A 85 13.29 9.03 -1.45
N LYS A 86 12.24 9.78 -1.08
CA LYS A 86 12.21 10.54 0.18
C LYS A 86 12.11 9.61 1.38
N LEU A 87 11.26 8.58 1.32
CA LEU A 87 11.18 7.56 2.39
C LEU A 87 12.49 6.79 2.54
N LYS A 88 13.12 6.40 1.42
CA LYS A 88 14.42 5.73 1.45
C LYS A 88 15.52 6.62 2.02
N ALA A 89 15.50 7.92 1.73
CA ALA A 89 16.47 8.87 2.27
C ALA A 89 16.30 9.07 3.78
N ALA A 90 15.05 9.11 4.27
CA ALA A 90 14.76 9.24 5.71
C ALA A 90 15.12 7.99 6.53
N ALA A 91 15.29 6.83 5.89
CA ALA A 91 15.65 5.58 6.54
C ALA A 91 17.17 5.31 6.59
N LYS A 92 17.99 6.22 6.02
CA LYS A 92 19.45 6.20 6.13
C LYS A 92 19.88 7.03 7.33
#